data_AF-A0A840QFD5-F1
#
_entry.id   AF-A0A840QFD5-F1
#
_cell.length_a   1.000
_cell.length_b   1.000
_cell.length_c   1.000
_cell.angle_alpha   90.00
_cell.angle_beta   90.00
_cell.angle_gamma   90.00
#
_symmetry.space_group_name_H-M   'P 1'
#
loop_
_entity.id
_entity.type
_entity.pdbx_description
1 polymer ?
#
loop_
_entity_poly.entity_id
_entity_poly.type
_entity_poly.pdbx_seq_one_letter_code
_entity_poly.pdbx_strand_id
1 'polypeptide(L)'
;MSGSHTLYRTAEILAAKGGAVADVSVGDVLELLDVELDTLVGKPGDAAVFYRILRTAGVFGPDTPPTLRQVRGTAGPCTPEELIVRYGLACRRVRDLLVDYLKERQSTLDYSSMESLACNLGSRFWRDLEIHHPGIDSLRLPNEVAAAWKQRLRTKRKTITSETGEKITVDVPRLNYRECLIPVRAFYLDLAQWAVDDPGRWAQWAAPCPAKKDEVNRRKVRRHRKSRMDARTR
;
A
#
# COMPACT_ATOMS: atom_id res chain seq x y z
N MET A 1 -16.89 -11.21 9.72
CA MET A 1 -16.58 -9.78 9.45
C MET A 1 -16.89 -9.33 8.03
N SER A 2 -16.71 -10.20 7.02
CA SER A 2 -16.95 -9.88 5.61
C SER A 2 -18.43 -9.60 5.27
N GLY A 3 -19.39 -10.34 5.86
CA GLY A 3 -20.82 -10.19 5.55
C GLY A 3 -21.43 -8.81 5.80
N SER A 4 -20.97 -8.07 6.82
CA SER A 4 -21.51 -6.74 7.14
C SER A 4 -21.10 -5.67 6.11
N HIS A 5 -19.91 -5.78 5.52
CA HIS A 5 -19.46 -4.85 4.46
C HIS A 5 -20.19 -5.13 3.14
N THR A 6 -20.48 -6.40 2.85
CA THR A 6 -21.24 -6.80 1.67
C THR A 6 -22.66 -6.24 1.71
N LEU A 7 -23.37 -6.39 2.84
CA LEU A 7 -24.72 -5.87 3.00
C LEU A 7 -24.78 -4.35 2.86
N TYR A 8 -23.81 -3.65 3.45
CA TYR A 8 -23.71 -2.20 3.36
C TYR A 8 -23.53 -1.73 1.90
N ARG A 9 -22.59 -2.32 1.16
CA ARG A 9 -22.35 -1.98 -0.25
C ARG A 9 -23.53 -2.32 -1.16
N THR A 10 -24.19 -3.46 -0.93
CA THR A 10 -25.42 -3.78 -1.66
C THR A 10 -26.51 -2.76 -1.37
N ALA A 11 -26.68 -2.36 -0.10
CA ALA A 11 -27.65 -1.33 0.27
C ALA A 11 -27.34 0.04 -0.35
N GLU A 12 -26.07 0.44 -0.44
CA GLU A 12 -25.67 1.67 -1.15
C GLU A 12 -26.02 1.63 -2.63
N ILE A 13 -25.76 0.52 -3.32
CA ILE A 13 -26.13 0.35 -4.74
C ILE A 13 -27.65 0.48 -4.90
N LEU A 14 -28.42 -0.22 -4.06
CA LEU A 14 -29.88 -0.17 -4.12
C LEU A 14 -30.44 1.21 -3.76
N ALA A 15 -29.83 1.92 -2.81
CA ALA A 15 -30.23 3.28 -2.45
C ALA A 15 -29.95 4.27 -3.59
N ALA A 16 -28.88 4.06 -4.36
CA ALA A 16 -28.52 4.93 -5.49
C ALA A 16 -29.32 4.65 -6.76
N LYS A 17 -29.57 3.36 -7.11
CA LYS A 17 -30.24 2.97 -8.36
C LYS A 17 -31.71 2.60 -8.21
N GLY A 18 -32.17 2.27 -6.99
CA GLY A 18 -33.45 1.60 -6.78
C GLY A 18 -33.43 0.13 -7.25
N GLY A 19 -34.52 -0.60 -7.01
CA GLY A 19 -34.68 -1.99 -7.46
C GLY A 19 -34.38 -3.04 -6.38
N ALA A 20 -34.30 -4.30 -6.80
CA ALA A 20 -34.01 -5.46 -5.95
C ALA A 20 -32.55 -5.89 -6.07
N VAL A 21 -32.08 -6.71 -5.11
CA VAL A 21 -30.70 -7.25 -5.13
C VAL A 21 -30.40 -8.01 -6.42
N ALA A 22 -31.41 -8.62 -7.05
CA ALA A 22 -31.29 -9.35 -8.31
C ALA A 22 -30.98 -8.43 -9.52
N ASP A 23 -31.26 -7.14 -9.41
CA ASP A 23 -31.04 -6.17 -10.50
C ASP A 23 -29.61 -5.60 -10.47
N VAL A 24 -28.81 -5.93 -9.44
CA VAL A 24 -27.44 -5.44 -9.28
C VAL A 24 -26.55 -6.01 -10.38
N SER A 25 -25.99 -5.12 -11.19
CA SER A 25 -25.09 -5.46 -12.27
C SER A 25 -23.62 -5.47 -11.84
N VAL A 26 -22.76 -6.11 -12.65
CA VAL A 26 -21.31 -6.02 -12.48
C VAL A 26 -20.82 -4.57 -12.61
N GLY A 27 -21.47 -3.76 -13.46
CA GLY A 27 -21.16 -2.35 -13.64
C GLY A 27 -21.41 -1.53 -12.37
N ASP A 28 -22.49 -1.81 -11.64
CA ASP A 28 -22.83 -1.10 -10.40
C ASP A 28 -21.81 -1.36 -9.30
N VAL A 29 -21.31 -2.60 -9.26
CA VAL A 29 -20.23 -2.99 -8.34
C VAL A 29 -18.93 -2.26 -8.69
N LEU A 30 -18.60 -2.12 -9.98
CA LEU A 30 -17.41 -1.38 -10.38
C LEU A 30 -17.53 0.11 -10.07
N GLU A 31 -18.67 0.72 -10.42
CA GLU A 31 -19.01 2.12 -10.16
C GLU A 31 -18.88 2.45 -8.67
N LEU A 32 -19.49 1.65 -7.79
CA LEU A 32 -19.35 1.82 -6.35
C LEU A 32 -17.89 1.74 -5.89
N LEU A 33 -17.15 0.73 -6.37
CA LEU A 33 -15.76 0.53 -5.98
C LEU A 33 -14.82 1.63 -6.47
N ASP A 34 -15.11 2.23 -7.63
CA ASP A 34 -14.35 3.35 -8.18
C ASP A 34 -14.68 4.64 -7.39
N VAL A 35 -15.95 4.87 -7.04
CA VAL A 35 -16.33 5.97 -6.12
C VAL A 35 -15.70 5.80 -4.74
N GLU A 36 -15.68 4.60 -4.17
CA GLU A 36 -15.00 4.32 -2.90
C GLU A 36 -13.50 4.59 -2.99
N LEU A 37 -12.85 4.26 -4.12
CA LEU A 37 -11.44 4.54 -4.35
C LEU A 37 -11.15 6.04 -4.40
N ASP A 38 -12.05 6.83 -5.01
CA ASP A 38 -11.88 8.27 -5.16
C ASP A 38 -12.20 9.05 -3.88
N THR A 39 -13.12 8.55 -3.06
CA THR A 39 -13.65 9.27 -1.89
C THR A 39 -13.03 8.84 -0.56
N LEU A 40 -12.62 7.58 -0.42
CA LEU A 40 -12.13 7.05 0.85
C LEU A 40 -10.61 7.22 0.98
N VAL A 41 -10.17 7.77 2.11
CA VAL A 41 -8.74 7.97 2.45
C VAL A 41 -8.00 6.63 2.74
N GLY A 42 -8.67 5.48 2.60
CA GLY A 42 -8.16 4.14 2.89
C GLY A 42 -8.46 3.14 1.78
N LYS A 43 -7.76 1.99 1.77
CA LYS A 43 -8.02 0.94 0.79
C LYS A 43 -9.48 0.45 0.93
N PRO A 44 -10.26 0.38 -0.16
CA PRO A 44 -11.59 -0.21 -0.12
C PRO A 44 -11.47 -1.63 0.43
N GLY A 45 -12.19 -1.90 1.52
CA GLY A 45 -12.18 -3.20 2.18
C GLY A 45 -12.62 -4.31 1.21
N ASP A 46 -12.19 -5.55 1.45
CA ASP A 46 -12.57 -6.83 0.83
C ASP A 46 -13.41 -6.85 -0.49
N ALA A 47 -13.08 -6.01 -1.48
CA ALA A 47 -13.85 -5.80 -2.70
C ALA A 47 -13.99 -7.09 -3.53
N ALA A 48 -12.91 -7.87 -3.57
CA ALA A 48 -12.89 -9.19 -4.20
C ALA A 48 -13.88 -10.17 -3.54
N VAL A 49 -14.11 -10.03 -2.23
CA VAL A 49 -15.04 -10.90 -1.50
C VAL A 49 -16.48 -10.44 -1.65
N PHE A 50 -16.72 -9.13 -1.69
CA PHE A 50 -18.03 -8.57 -2.07
C PHE A 50 -18.49 -9.11 -3.43
N TYR A 51 -17.66 -8.97 -4.46
CA TYR A 51 -17.93 -9.50 -5.80
C TYR A 51 -18.18 -11.00 -5.80
N ARG A 52 -17.35 -11.76 -5.07
CA ARG A 52 -17.50 -13.23 -4.99
C ARG A 52 -18.80 -13.63 -4.32
N ILE A 53 -19.24 -12.92 -3.27
CA ILE A 53 -20.49 -13.22 -2.56
C ILE A 53 -21.69 -13.00 -3.48
N LEU A 54 -21.75 -11.88 -4.20
CA LEU A 54 -22.85 -11.62 -5.16
C LEU A 54 -22.91 -12.68 -6.25
N ARG A 55 -21.75 -13.10 -6.77
CA ARG A 55 -21.67 -14.19 -7.74
C ARG A 55 -22.15 -15.52 -7.17
N THR A 56 -21.69 -15.91 -5.98
CA THR A 56 -22.12 -17.15 -5.32
C THR A 56 -23.61 -17.13 -4.97
N ALA A 57 -24.18 -15.96 -4.70
CA ALA A 57 -25.61 -15.76 -4.48
C ALA A 57 -26.46 -15.80 -5.77
N GLY A 58 -25.83 -15.94 -6.95
CA GLY A 58 -26.53 -16.02 -8.23
C GLY A 58 -27.06 -14.67 -8.76
N VAL A 59 -26.59 -13.55 -8.20
CA VAL A 59 -26.96 -12.20 -8.66
C VAL A 59 -26.44 -11.94 -10.07
N PHE A 60 -25.28 -12.50 -10.39
CA PHE A 60 -24.68 -12.39 -11.71
C PHE A 60 -24.98 -13.61 -12.58
N GLY A 61 -25.23 -13.39 -13.87
CA GLY A 61 -25.44 -14.45 -14.85
C GLY A 61 -24.21 -15.38 -15.01
N PRO A 62 -24.40 -16.59 -15.56
CA PRO A 62 -23.36 -17.60 -15.70
C PRO A 62 -22.16 -17.14 -16.54
N ASP A 63 -22.38 -16.21 -17.48
CA ASP A 63 -21.34 -15.68 -18.38
C ASP A 63 -20.46 -14.60 -17.73
N THR A 64 -20.70 -14.25 -16.46
CA THR A 64 -19.92 -13.22 -15.77
C THR A 64 -18.56 -13.73 -15.29
N PRO A 65 -17.50 -12.89 -15.39
CA PRO A 65 -16.14 -13.32 -15.03
C PRO A 65 -16.04 -13.86 -13.60
N PRO A 66 -15.26 -14.94 -13.35
CA PRO A 66 -15.27 -15.60 -12.05
C PRO A 66 -14.69 -14.80 -10.91
N THR A 67 -13.88 -13.78 -11.19
CA THR A 67 -13.23 -12.96 -10.18
C THR A 67 -13.30 -11.48 -10.53
N LEU A 68 -13.34 -10.62 -9.50
CA LEU A 68 -13.28 -9.16 -9.68
C LEU A 68 -12.02 -8.75 -10.46
N ARG A 69 -10.93 -9.52 -10.34
CA ARG A 69 -9.70 -9.30 -11.12
C ARG A 69 -9.90 -9.53 -12.62
N GLN A 70 -10.72 -10.50 -13.02
CA GLN A 70 -11.04 -10.74 -14.43
C GLN A 70 -12.08 -9.75 -14.95
N VAL A 71 -13.02 -9.30 -14.12
CA VAL A 71 -13.90 -8.17 -14.44
C VAL A 71 -13.08 -6.91 -14.70
N ARG A 72 -12.14 -6.59 -13.81
CA ARG A 72 -11.14 -5.54 -14.03
C ARG A 72 -10.06 -5.94 -15.03
N GLY A 73 -10.12 -7.15 -15.59
CA GLY A 73 -9.09 -7.76 -16.45
C GLY A 73 -9.02 -7.18 -17.85
N THR A 74 -9.86 -6.21 -18.18
CA THR A 74 -9.69 -5.32 -19.34
C THR A 74 -8.80 -4.11 -19.03
N ALA A 75 -8.60 -3.77 -17.76
CA ALA A 75 -7.55 -2.87 -17.31
C ALA A 75 -6.27 -3.69 -17.11
N GLY A 76 -5.19 -3.32 -17.79
CA GLY A 76 -3.89 -3.97 -17.66
C GLY A 76 -3.30 -3.86 -16.24
N PRO A 77 -2.10 -4.40 -16.00
CA PRO A 77 -1.37 -4.14 -14.75
C PRO A 77 -1.28 -2.63 -14.52
N CYS A 78 -1.54 -2.16 -13.29
CA CYS A 78 -1.51 -0.73 -13.01
C CYS A 78 -0.14 -0.15 -13.39
N THR A 79 -0.16 0.96 -14.11
CA THR A 79 1.03 1.74 -14.45
C THR A 79 1.68 2.30 -13.18
N PRO A 80 2.99 2.63 -13.22
CA PRO A 80 3.67 3.33 -12.12
C PRO A 80 2.89 4.56 -11.60
N GLU A 81 2.27 5.31 -12.50
CA GLU A 81 1.40 6.45 -12.22
C GLU A 81 0.21 6.05 -11.35
N GLU A 82 -0.59 5.09 -11.79
CA GLU A 82 -1.78 4.62 -11.08
C GLU A 82 -1.40 4.02 -9.71
N LEU A 83 -0.26 3.32 -9.63
CA LEU A 83 0.25 2.76 -8.39
C LEU A 83 0.60 3.83 -7.34
N ILE A 84 1.00 5.03 -7.76
CA ILE A 84 1.37 6.14 -6.86
C ILE A 84 0.19 7.09 -6.61
N VAL A 85 -0.63 7.38 -7.63
CA VAL A 85 -1.80 8.27 -7.52
C VAL A 85 -2.74 7.84 -6.41
N ARG A 86 -2.98 6.53 -6.25
CA ARG A 86 -3.84 5.96 -5.18
C ARG A 86 -3.42 6.29 -3.74
N TYR A 87 -2.24 6.86 -3.52
CA TYR A 87 -1.80 7.29 -2.19
C TYR A 87 -2.12 8.76 -1.87
N GLY A 88 -2.65 9.51 -2.84
CA GLY A 88 -3.13 10.88 -2.62
C GLY A 88 -2.05 11.84 -2.13
N LEU A 89 -0.82 11.71 -2.64
CA LEU A 89 0.33 12.51 -2.22
C LEU A 89 0.10 13.99 -2.56
N ALA A 90 0.23 14.87 -1.56
CA ALA A 90 0.00 16.31 -1.71
C ALA A 90 1.13 16.98 -2.50
N CYS A 91 2.38 16.59 -2.25
CA CYS A 91 3.54 17.13 -2.94
C CYS A 91 3.65 16.53 -4.35
N ARG A 92 3.20 17.27 -5.36
CA ARG A 92 3.25 16.87 -6.78
C ARG A 92 4.68 16.52 -7.23
N ARG A 93 5.68 17.33 -6.83
CA ARG A 93 7.08 17.10 -7.21
C ARG A 93 7.59 15.72 -6.76
N VAL A 94 7.28 15.33 -5.52
CA VAL A 94 7.72 14.02 -4.99
C VAL A 94 6.86 12.89 -5.54
N ARG A 95 5.57 13.12 -5.78
CA ARG A 95 4.71 12.15 -6.49
C ARG A 95 5.29 11.81 -7.86
N ASP A 96 5.62 12.83 -8.64
CA ASP A 96 6.14 12.66 -10.00
C ASP A 96 7.53 12.00 -9.98
N LEU A 97 8.38 12.33 -8.99
CA LEU A 97 9.64 11.61 -8.73
C LEU A 97 9.43 10.11 -8.47
N LEU A 98 8.47 9.75 -7.62
CA LEU A 98 8.22 8.34 -7.30
C LEU A 98 7.73 7.56 -8.52
N VAL A 99 6.94 8.20 -9.39
CA VAL A 99 6.53 7.63 -10.68
C VAL A 99 7.76 7.42 -11.58
N ASP A 100 8.60 8.43 -11.75
CA ASP A 100 9.80 8.34 -12.58
C ASP A 100 10.77 7.27 -12.08
N TYR A 101 10.94 7.16 -10.76
CA TYR A 101 11.74 6.12 -10.15
C TYR A 101 11.17 4.72 -10.43
N LEU A 102 9.85 4.53 -10.33
CA LEU A 102 9.23 3.25 -10.63
C LEU A 102 9.34 2.87 -12.12
N LYS A 103 9.22 3.84 -13.04
CA LYS A 103 9.44 3.64 -14.48
C LYS A 103 10.85 3.15 -14.77
N GLU A 104 11.85 3.79 -14.17
CA GLU A 104 13.25 3.40 -14.33
C GLU A 104 13.50 1.97 -13.84
N ARG A 105 12.82 1.55 -12.76
CA ARG A 105 12.95 0.21 -12.18
C ARG A 105 12.09 -0.85 -12.88
N GLN A 106 11.12 -0.48 -13.70
CA GLN A 106 10.11 -1.37 -14.28
C GLN A 106 10.72 -2.50 -15.13
N SER A 107 11.80 -2.24 -15.85
CA SER A 107 12.46 -3.25 -16.69
C SER A 107 13.14 -4.37 -15.89
N THR A 108 13.43 -4.13 -14.61
CA THR A 108 14.18 -5.06 -13.74
C THR A 108 13.32 -5.76 -12.70
N LEU A 109 12.08 -5.34 -12.51
CA LEU A 109 11.20 -5.82 -11.44
C LEU A 109 9.97 -6.51 -12.04
N ASP A 110 9.59 -7.65 -11.43
CA ASP A 110 8.25 -8.18 -11.65
C ASP A 110 7.19 -7.23 -11.06
N TYR A 111 5.94 -7.35 -11.53
CA TYR A 111 4.85 -6.48 -11.12
C TYR A 111 4.58 -6.50 -9.60
N SER A 112 4.69 -7.65 -8.95
CA SER A 112 4.43 -7.77 -7.51
C SER A 112 5.50 -7.06 -6.67
N SER A 113 6.75 -7.10 -7.14
CA SER A 113 7.88 -6.37 -6.60
C SER A 113 7.71 -4.87 -6.81
N MET A 114 7.27 -4.43 -7.99
CA MET A 114 6.96 -3.03 -8.28
C MET A 114 5.80 -2.51 -7.41
N GLU A 115 4.71 -3.25 -7.30
CA GLU A 115 3.57 -2.87 -6.46
C GLU A 115 3.99 -2.75 -4.98
N SER A 116 4.82 -3.68 -4.51
CA SER A 116 5.38 -3.64 -3.16
C SER A 116 6.30 -2.43 -2.96
N LEU A 117 7.11 -2.09 -3.95
CA LEU A 117 7.98 -0.92 -3.94
C LEU A 117 7.15 0.38 -3.87
N ALA A 118 6.14 0.52 -4.73
CA ALA A 118 5.21 1.65 -4.70
C ALA A 118 4.52 1.79 -3.34
N CYS A 119 4.08 0.69 -2.73
CA CYS A 119 3.47 0.69 -1.41
C CYS A 119 4.41 1.13 -0.30
N ASN A 120 5.69 0.71 -0.36
CA ASN A 120 6.67 1.14 0.63
C ASN A 120 7.03 2.62 0.49
N LEU A 121 7.19 3.13 -0.73
CA LEU A 121 7.60 4.52 -0.97
C LEU A 121 6.43 5.50 -0.84
N GLY A 122 5.31 5.23 -1.51
CA GLY A 122 4.16 6.12 -1.53
C GLY A 122 3.40 6.11 -0.20
N SER A 123 2.93 4.94 0.25
CA SER A 123 2.08 4.87 1.46
C SER A 123 2.87 4.90 2.77
N ARG A 124 3.91 4.06 2.92
CA ARG A 124 4.57 3.87 4.23
C ARG A 124 5.65 4.90 4.53
N PHE A 125 6.16 5.57 3.49
CA PHE A 125 7.21 6.56 3.62
C PHE A 125 6.65 7.96 3.39
N TRP A 126 6.36 8.34 2.15
CA TRP A 126 6.06 9.73 1.84
C TRP A 126 4.71 10.20 2.38
N ARG A 127 3.64 9.40 2.23
CA ARG A 127 2.33 9.76 2.78
C ARG A 127 2.34 9.91 4.30
N ASP A 128 3.07 9.05 5.01
CA ASP A 128 3.25 9.20 6.46
C ASP A 128 3.97 10.52 6.80
N LEU A 129 5.01 10.88 6.04
CA LEU A 129 5.68 12.16 6.23
C LEU A 129 4.74 13.34 6.01
N GLU A 130 3.93 13.34 4.95
CA GLU A 130 2.98 14.42 4.66
C GLU A 130 1.89 14.56 5.73
N ILE A 131 1.38 13.44 6.26
CA ILE A 131 0.38 13.44 7.34
C ILE A 131 0.92 14.13 8.60
N HIS A 132 2.21 13.93 8.90
CA HIS A 132 2.83 14.42 10.12
C HIS A 132 3.60 15.74 9.96
N HIS A 133 3.96 16.11 8.73
CA HIS A 133 4.66 17.32 8.36
C HIS A 133 4.03 17.93 7.11
N PRO A 134 2.87 18.60 7.23
CA PRO A 134 2.19 19.22 6.10
C PRO A 134 3.10 20.22 5.38
N GLY A 135 3.11 20.16 4.05
CA GLY A 135 3.95 21.01 3.21
C GLY A 135 5.38 20.49 3.01
N ILE A 136 5.75 19.32 3.53
CA ILE A 136 7.04 18.70 3.23
C ILE A 136 7.18 18.42 1.71
N ASP A 137 8.29 18.85 1.14
CA ASP A 137 8.54 18.76 -0.31
C ASP A 137 9.96 18.31 -0.67
N SER A 138 10.79 18.03 0.35
CA SER A 138 12.21 17.70 0.18
C SER A 138 12.55 16.31 0.72
N LEU A 139 13.38 15.57 -0.01
CA LEU A 139 13.94 14.29 0.43
C LEU A 139 15.04 14.45 1.49
N ARG A 140 15.56 15.67 1.69
CA ARG A 140 16.53 15.96 2.76
C ARG A 140 15.79 16.13 4.08
N LEU A 141 15.47 15.00 4.71
CA LEU A 141 14.72 14.96 5.95
C LEU A 141 15.58 15.43 7.14
N PRO A 142 15.06 16.31 8.01
CA PRO A 142 15.66 16.55 9.32
C PRO A 142 15.73 15.26 10.13
N ASN A 143 16.71 15.18 11.04
CA ASN A 143 17.00 13.95 11.79
C ASN A 143 15.80 13.51 12.65
N GLU A 144 15.14 14.48 13.27
CA GLU A 144 13.95 14.30 14.10
C GLU A 144 12.75 13.80 13.28
N VAL A 145 12.55 14.31 12.07
CA VAL A 145 11.49 13.88 11.14
C VAL A 145 11.73 12.42 10.73
N ALA A 146 12.95 12.10 10.32
CA ALA A 146 13.34 10.74 9.97
C ALA A 146 13.22 9.77 11.16
N ALA A 147 13.61 10.19 12.36
CA ALA A 147 13.48 9.38 13.57
C ALA A 147 12.02 9.11 13.95
N ALA A 148 11.16 10.15 13.89
CA ALA A 148 9.73 10.05 14.19
C ALA A 148 9.01 9.13 13.17
N TRP A 149 9.29 9.27 11.88
CA TRP A 149 8.79 8.36 10.85
C TRP A 149 9.18 6.90 11.14
N LYS A 150 10.46 6.65 11.43
CA LYS A 150 10.94 5.31 11.79
C LYS A 150 10.25 4.76 13.03
N GLN A 151 9.97 5.58 14.03
CA GLN A 151 9.25 5.16 15.23
C GLN A 151 7.81 4.72 14.89
N ARG A 152 7.07 5.50 14.09
CA ARG A 152 5.72 5.15 13.64
C ARG A 152 5.70 3.88 12.79
N LEU A 153 6.69 3.70 11.93
CA LEU A 153 6.79 2.51 11.08
C LEU A 153 6.97 1.21 11.87
N ARG A 154 7.41 1.26 13.14
CA ARG A 154 7.58 0.07 14.01
C ARG A 154 6.26 -0.56 14.42
N THR A 155 5.14 0.13 14.33
CA THR A 155 3.83 -0.41 14.66
C THR A 155 2.94 -0.48 13.42
N LYS A 156 1.87 -1.26 13.52
CA LYS A 156 0.77 -1.23 12.57
C LYS A 156 -0.53 -1.41 13.34
N ARG A 157 -1.58 -0.74 12.89
CA ARG A 157 -2.93 -1.02 13.34
C ARG A 157 -3.34 -2.40 12.84
N LYS A 158 -3.82 -3.23 13.76
CA LYS A 158 -4.42 -4.53 13.46
C LYS A 158 -5.78 -4.56 14.11
N THR A 159 -6.81 -4.80 13.32
CA THR A 159 -8.15 -5.09 13.83
C THR A 159 -8.15 -6.52 14.35
N ILE A 160 -8.51 -6.68 15.62
CA ILE A 160 -8.72 -7.98 16.27
C ILE A 160 -10.16 -8.08 16.72
N THR A 161 -10.70 -9.30 16.69
CA THR A 161 -12.00 -9.60 17.28
C THR A 161 -11.77 -9.93 18.75
N SER A 162 -12.38 -9.15 19.64
CA SER A 162 -12.45 -9.40 21.08
C SER A 162 -13.18 -10.73 21.37
N GLU A 163 -12.97 -11.28 22.56
CA GLU A 163 -13.72 -12.45 23.07
C GLU A 163 -15.23 -12.20 23.08
N THR A 164 -15.64 -10.93 23.19
CA THR A 164 -17.03 -10.47 23.13
C THR A 164 -17.57 -10.32 21.70
N GLY A 165 -16.78 -10.62 20.67
CA GLY A 165 -17.15 -10.47 19.26
C GLY A 165 -16.96 -9.06 18.68
N GLU A 166 -16.58 -8.08 19.50
CA GLU A 166 -16.34 -6.70 19.09
C GLU A 166 -15.02 -6.54 18.30
N LYS A 167 -15.01 -5.66 17.30
CA LYS A 167 -13.82 -5.38 16.50
C LYS A 167 -13.03 -4.23 17.10
N ILE A 168 -11.90 -4.52 17.72
CA ILE A 168 -11.04 -3.50 18.33
C ILE A 168 -9.82 -3.31 17.43
N THR A 169 -9.49 -2.06 17.12
CA THR A 169 -8.24 -1.72 16.43
C THR A 169 -7.15 -1.52 17.47
N VAL A 170 -6.14 -2.38 17.46
CA VAL A 170 -4.99 -2.28 18.36
C VAL A 170 -3.71 -2.03 17.58
N ASP A 171 -2.78 -1.29 18.17
CA ASP A 171 -1.44 -1.14 17.63
C ASP A 171 -0.60 -2.36 18.01
N VAL A 172 -0.13 -3.07 16.98
CA VAL A 172 0.75 -4.23 17.16
C VAL A 172 2.15 -3.94 16.61
N PRO A 173 3.20 -4.54 17.21
CA PRO A 173 4.54 -4.47 16.64
C PRO A 173 4.59 -4.99 15.20
N ARG A 174 5.25 -4.23 14.32
CA ARG A 174 5.46 -4.59 12.92
C ARG A 174 6.65 -5.54 12.82
N LEU A 175 6.36 -6.82 12.65
CA LEU A 175 7.38 -7.86 12.46
C LEU A 175 8.29 -7.60 11.24
N ASN A 176 7.77 -6.98 10.18
CA ASN A 176 8.50 -6.68 8.96
C ASN A 176 9.03 -5.23 8.88
N TYR A 177 9.26 -4.57 10.02
CA TYR A 177 9.79 -3.19 10.07
C TYR A 177 11.02 -2.98 9.17
N ARG A 178 12.00 -3.90 9.26
CA ARG A 178 13.24 -3.80 8.46
C ARG A 178 13.00 -3.95 6.96
N GLU A 179 12.04 -4.79 6.58
CA GLU A 179 11.68 -4.99 5.17
C GLU A 179 11.01 -3.76 4.57
N CYS A 180 10.45 -2.88 5.42
CA CYS A 180 9.94 -1.58 4.98
C CYS A 180 11.06 -0.54 4.82
N LEU A 181 12.17 -0.66 5.56
CA LEU A 181 13.32 0.26 5.45
C LEU A 181 14.19 -0.03 4.21
N ILE A 182 14.27 -1.29 3.76
CA ILE A 182 15.12 -1.68 2.62
C ILE A 182 14.76 -0.90 1.35
N PRO A 183 13.47 -0.83 0.91
CA PRO A 183 13.09 -0.10 -0.30
C PRO A 183 13.39 1.39 -0.22
N VAL A 184 13.16 2.02 0.94
CA VAL A 184 13.48 3.45 1.14
C VAL A 184 14.99 3.66 1.05
N ARG A 185 15.79 2.79 1.68
CA ARG A 185 17.25 2.88 1.59
C ARG A 185 17.73 2.70 0.15
N ALA A 186 17.21 1.72 -0.57
CA ALA A 186 17.57 1.48 -1.97
C ALA A 186 17.22 2.71 -2.83
N PHE A 187 16.02 3.25 -2.68
CA PHE A 187 15.57 4.46 -3.36
C PHE A 187 16.55 5.63 -3.20
N TYR A 188 16.96 5.97 -1.97
CA TYR A 188 17.93 7.06 -1.75
C TYR A 188 19.32 6.79 -2.35
N LEU A 189 19.75 5.52 -2.36
CA LEU A 189 21.05 5.15 -2.93
C LEU A 189 21.03 5.15 -4.46
N ASP A 190 19.93 4.67 -5.05
CA ASP A 190 19.71 4.68 -6.50
C ASP A 190 19.66 6.13 -7.00
N LEU A 191 18.94 7.03 -6.31
CA LEU A 191 18.94 8.46 -6.65
C LEU A 191 20.33 9.09 -6.54
N ALA A 192 21.12 8.73 -5.53
CA ALA A 192 22.49 9.24 -5.39
C ALA A 192 23.42 8.74 -6.50
N GLN A 193 23.25 7.49 -6.95
CA GLN A 193 23.99 6.92 -8.07
C GLN A 193 23.56 7.56 -9.39
N TRP A 194 22.27 7.61 -9.67
CA TRP A 194 21.75 8.20 -10.92
C TRP A 194 22.00 9.70 -11.02
N ALA A 195 22.15 10.40 -9.90
CA ALA A 195 22.60 11.79 -9.89
C ALA A 195 24.02 11.97 -10.46
N VAL A 196 24.86 10.93 -10.44
CA VAL A 196 26.18 10.93 -11.09
C VAL A 196 26.03 10.60 -12.58
N ASP A 197 25.18 9.63 -12.90
CA ASP A 197 25.03 9.12 -14.27
C ASP A 197 24.23 10.08 -15.19
N ASP A 198 23.15 10.67 -14.68
CA ASP A 198 22.33 11.69 -15.35
C ASP A 198 21.98 12.83 -14.35
N PRO A 199 22.90 13.79 -14.15
CA PRO A 199 22.72 14.87 -13.19
C PRO A 199 21.53 15.78 -13.50
N GLY A 200 21.20 15.98 -14.79
CA GLY A 200 20.13 16.89 -15.20
C GLY A 200 18.76 16.45 -14.68
N ARG A 201 18.54 15.14 -14.62
CA ARG A 201 17.31 14.55 -14.12
C ARG A 201 17.34 14.31 -12.60
N TRP A 202 18.44 13.77 -12.07
CA TRP A 202 18.44 13.18 -10.72
C TRP A 202 19.19 13.98 -9.66
N ALA A 203 20.07 14.93 -10.01
CA ALA A 203 20.92 15.61 -9.02
C ALA A 203 20.13 16.38 -7.96
N GLN A 204 19.00 16.98 -8.34
CA GLN A 204 18.13 17.72 -7.39
C GLN A 204 17.53 16.82 -6.30
N TRP A 205 17.50 15.50 -6.52
CA TRP A 205 16.89 14.51 -5.62
C TRP A 205 17.91 13.79 -4.73
N ALA A 206 19.21 14.00 -4.96
CA ALA A 206 20.26 13.42 -4.14
C ALA A 206 20.22 13.97 -2.71
N ALA A 207 19.95 13.10 -1.74
CA ALA A 207 19.80 13.47 -0.33
C ALA A 207 20.37 12.41 0.62
N PRO A 208 20.71 12.78 1.87
CA PRO A 208 21.12 11.82 2.89
C PRO A 208 20.01 10.80 3.18
N CYS A 209 20.35 9.51 3.18
CA CYS A 209 19.39 8.44 3.44
C CYS A 209 18.95 8.41 4.92
N PRO A 210 17.62 8.44 5.22
CA PRO A 210 17.10 8.43 6.60
C PRO A 210 17.25 7.07 7.32
N ALA A 211 17.51 6.00 6.55
CA ALA A 211 17.76 4.65 7.06
C ALA A 211 19.25 4.31 7.06
N LYS A 212 19.87 4.20 8.23
CA LYS A 212 21.29 3.86 8.40
C LYS A 212 21.57 2.40 8.03
N LYS A 213 22.80 2.12 7.59
CA LYS A 213 23.23 0.76 7.17
C LYS A 213 23.00 -0.29 8.26
N ASP A 214 23.25 0.06 9.52
CA ASP A 214 23.11 -0.86 10.66
C ASP A 214 21.66 -1.21 10.98
N GLU A 215 20.70 -0.33 10.64
CA GLU A 215 19.27 -0.56 10.85
C GLU A 215 18.72 -1.65 9.90
N VAL A 216 19.37 -1.81 8.75
CA VAL A 216 18.97 -2.73 7.67
C VAL A 216 19.72 -4.07 7.73
N ASN A 217 20.81 -4.15 8.50
CA ASN A 217 21.67 -5.33 8.54
C ASN A 217 21.01 -6.55 9.24
N ARG A 218 20.81 -7.63 8.47
CA ARG A 218 20.17 -8.89 8.91
C ARG A 218 21.05 -9.75 9.84
N ARG A 219 22.36 -9.49 9.92
CA ARG A 219 23.32 -10.35 10.66
C ARG A 219 23.00 -10.46 12.16
N LYS A 220 22.63 -9.35 12.81
CA LYS A 220 22.34 -9.29 14.25
C LYS A 220 21.07 -10.07 14.63
N VAL A 221 20.05 -10.04 13.77
CA VAL A 221 18.79 -10.77 13.97
C VAL A 221 18.93 -12.26 13.70
N ARG A 222 19.66 -12.65 12.65
CA ARG A 222 19.98 -14.07 12.41
C ARG A 222 20.73 -14.67 13.60
N ARG A 223 21.68 -13.93 14.17
CA ARG A 223 22.42 -14.34 15.38
C ARG A 223 21.51 -14.46 16.61
N HIS A 224 20.60 -13.51 16.84
CA HIS A 224 19.61 -13.61 17.93
C HIS A 224 18.58 -14.72 17.72
N ARG A 225 18.12 -14.95 16.48
CA ARG A 225 17.17 -16.03 16.16
C ARG A 225 17.84 -17.40 16.35
N LYS A 226 19.09 -17.55 15.91
CA LYS A 226 19.91 -18.74 16.16
C LYS A 226 20.12 -18.96 17.66
N SER A 227 20.56 -17.95 18.40
CA SER A 227 20.72 -18.01 19.86
C SER A 227 19.43 -18.39 20.60
N ARG A 228 18.25 -17.90 20.18
CA ARG A 228 16.95 -18.31 20.76
C ARG A 228 16.53 -19.72 20.40
N MET A 229 16.93 -20.22 19.24
CA MET A 229 16.70 -21.62 18.86
C MET A 229 17.63 -22.53 19.66
N ASP A 230 18.91 -22.19 19.76
CA ASP A 230 19.92 -22.96 20.50
C ASP A 230 19.60 -23.02 22.01
N ALA A 231 19.04 -21.94 22.59
CA ALA A 231 18.59 -21.92 23.98
C ALA A 231 17.30 -22.74 24.25
N ARG A 232 16.64 -23.24 23.21
CA ARG A 232 15.40 -24.05 23.31
C ARG A 232 15.67 -25.55 23.16
N THR A 233 16.93 -25.92 22.86
CA THR A 233 17.38 -27.29 22.58
C THR A 233 18.33 -27.82 23.67
N ARG A 234 18.38 -27.15 24.83
CA ARG A 234 19.03 -27.59 26.05
C ARG A 234 18.01 -27.59 27.18
#